data_AF-A0A968X7V3-F1
#
_entry.id   AF-A0A968X7V3-F1
#
_cell.length_a   1.000
_cell.length_b   1.000
_cell.length_c   1.000
_cell.angle_alpha   90.00
_cell.angle_beta   90.00
_cell.angle_gamma   90.00
#
_symmetry.space_group_name_H-M   'P 1'
#
loop_
_entity.id
_entity.type
_entity.pdbx_description
1 polymer ?
#
loop_
_entity_poly.entity_id
_entity_poly.type
_entity_poly.pdbx_seq_one_letter_code
_entity_poly.pdbx_strand_id
1 'polypeptide(L)'
;MDCKTATKVYAYGDPLANIQGLFPETWAFLEQQVKDYVAGKADKFDSDVRAIVGETGFRFRMTHRDDRDKLTNDLSELLGDITSRLLLEKHFGVMAGEPLYFSTICCSSHLTADRELTLEEVLPLQRAAVSLQD
;
A
#
# COMPACT_ATOMS: atom_id res chain seq x y z
N MET A 1 -2.11 12.38 -6.17
CA MET A 1 -1.04 13.40 -6.14
C MET A 1 -1.48 14.66 -6.84
N ASP A 2 -1.31 15.84 -6.25
CA ASP A 2 -1.64 17.11 -6.92
C ASP A 2 -0.60 17.51 -8.00
N CYS A 3 -0.99 18.40 -8.93
CA CYS A 3 -0.12 18.80 -10.05
C CYS A 3 1.19 19.50 -9.63
N LYS A 4 1.21 20.24 -8.50
CA LYS A 4 2.42 20.90 -8.00
C LYS A 4 3.40 19.86 -7.47
N THR A 5 2.88 18.88 -6.74
CA THR A 5 3.66 17.76 -6.21
C THR A 5 4.18 16.88 -7.36
N ALA A 6 3.33 16.55 -8.33
CA ALA A 6 3.72 15.80 -9.53
C ALA A 6 4.83 16.51 -10.33
N THR A 7 4.79 17.85 -10.43
CA THR A 7 5.87 18.62 -11.07
C THR A 7 7.20 18.43 -10.35
N LYS A 8 7.20 18.46 -9.00
CA LYS A 8 8.43 18.25 -8.22
C LYS A 8 8.97 16.83 -8.35
N VAL A 9 8.10 15.84 -8.50
CA VAL A 9 8.50 14.43 -8.65
C VAL A 9 9.03 14.15 -10.05
N TYR A 10 8.33 14.60 -11.10
CA TYR A 10 8.54 14.09 -12.46
C TYR A 10 9.29 15.04 -13.41
N ALA A 11 9.33 16.34 -13.14
CA ALA A 11 9.86 17.28 -14.14
C ALA A 11 11.39 17.21 -14.29
N TYR A 12 12.12 16.79 -13.25
CA TYR A 12 13.58 16.80 -13.22
C TYR A 12 14.15 15.67 -12.35
N GLY A 13 15.33 15.16 -12.69
CA GLY A 13 16.07 14.21 -11.85
C GLY A 13 15.50 12.79 -11.83
N ASP A 14 15.79 12.05 -10.76
CA ASP A 14 15.29 10.70 -10.52
C ASP A 14 13.95 10.74 -9.76
N PRO A 15 12.84 10.28 -10.36
CA PRO A 15 11.53 10.27 -9.71
C PRO A 15 11.50 9.52 -8.38
N LEU A 16 12.24 8.41 -8.23
CA LEU A 16 12.24 7.65 -6.97
C LEU A 16 12.95 8.42 -5.85
N ALA A 17 14.11 9.01 -6.14
CA ALA A 17 14.80 9.87 -5.19
C ALA A 17 13.94 11.09 -4.80
N ASN A 18 13.21 11.66 -5.75
CA ASN A 18 12.30 12.77 -5.49
C ASN A 18 11.11 12.35 -4.60
N ILE A 19 10.50 11.18 -4.86
CA ILE A 19 9.45 10.62 -4.00
C ILE A 19 9.99 10.41 -2.60
N GLN A 20 11.14 9.77 -2.45
CA GLN A 20 11.77 9.51 -1.15
C GLN A 20 12.05 10.82 -0.39
N GLY A 21 12.50 11.87 -1.08
CA GLY A 21 12.77 13.18 -0.48
C GLY A 21 11.52 13.97 -0.10
N LEU A 22 10.43 13.86 -0.87
CA LEU A 22 9.17 14.58 -0.61
C LEU A 22 8.27 13.86 0.39
N PHE A 23 8.34 12.52 0.44
CA PHE A 23 7.50 11.65 1.26
C PHE A 23 8.33 10.68 2.10
N PRO A 24 9.24 11.15 2.96
CA PRO A 24 10.16 10.27 3.70
C PRO A 24 9.43 9.32 4.66
N GLU A 25 8.36 9.78 5.30
CA GLU A 25 7.55 8.93 6.20
C GLU A 25 6.77 7.87 5.42
N THR A 26 6.20 8.21 4.27
CA THR A 26 5.52 7.26 3.39
C THR A 26 6.47 6.23 2.83
N TRP A 27 7.67 6.65 2.43
CA TRP A 27 8.72 5.75 1.99
C TRP A 27 9.09 4.74 3.08
N ALA A 28 9.40 5.22 4.29
CA ALA A 28 9.77 4.36 5.41
C ALA A 28 8.63 3.40 5.79
N PHE A 29 7.38 3.87 5.73
CA PHE A 29 6.22 3.03 5.94
C PHE A 29 6.10 1.92 4.90
N LEU A 30 6.15 2.25 3.60
CA LEU A 30 6.06 1.27 2.52
C LEU A 30 7.20 0.24 2.62
N GLU A 31 8.42 0.69 2.90
CA GLU A 31 9.56 -0.18 3.14
C GLU A 31 9.30 -1.17 4.29
N GLN A 32 8.73 -0.69 5.40
CA GLN A 32 8.38 -1.55 6.52
C GLN A 32 7.26 -2.53 6.18
N GLN A 33 6.25 -2.13 5.40
CA GLN A 33 5.18 -3.02 4.96
C GLN A 33 5.71 -4.14 4.08
N VAL A 34 6.66 -3.84 3.19
CA VAL A 34 7.35 -4.84 2.36
C VAL A 34 8.13 -5.83 3.22
N LYS A 35 8.93 -5.33 4.17
CA LYS A 35 9.70 -6.18 5.09
C LYS A 35 8.79 -7.09 5.93
N ASP A 36 7.72 -6.52 6.47
CA ASP A 36 6.76 -7.26 7.30
C ASP A 36 5.95 -8.26 6.46
N TYR A 37 5.59 -7.91 5.23
CA TYR A 37 4.97 -8.81 4.26
C TYR A 37 5.89 -10.00 4.00
N VAL A 38 7.14 -9.77 3.57
CA VAL A 38 8.14 -10.80 3.25
C VAL A 38 8.39 -11.72 4.45
N ALA A 39 8.50 -11.15 5.65
CA ALA A 39 8.72 -11.91 6.89
C ALA A 39 7.48 -12.66 7.39
N GLY A 40 6.31 -12.47 6.77
CA GLY A 40 5.05 -13.07 7.24
C GLY A 40 4.67 -12.60 8.65
N LYS A 41 5.04 -11.37 9.02
CA LYS A 41 4.83 -10.86 10.37
C LYS A 41 3.33 -10.67 10.63
N ALA A 42 2.86 -11.03 11.81
CA ALA A 42 1.48 -10.84 12.19
C ALA A 42 1.11 -9.34 12.24
N ASP A 43 -0.09 -9.01 11.76
CA ASP A 43 -0.79 -7.76 12.00
C ASP A 43 -2.19 -8.09 12.52
N LYS A 44 -2.67 -7.35 13.52
CA LYS A 44 -3.99 -7.62 14.12
C LYS A 44 -5.12 -7.40 13.12
N PHE A 45 -5.07 -6.30 12.38
CA PHE A 45 -6.10 -5.97 11.40
C PHE A 45 -6.08 -6.96 10.24
N ASP A 46 -4.90 -7.34 9.74
CA ASP A 46 -4.77 -8.42 8.75
C ASP A 46 -5.41 -9.72 9.25
N SER A 47 -5.12 -10.11 10.50
CA SER A 47 -5.64 -11.34 11.10
C SER A 47 -7.17 -11.32 11.23
N ASP A 48 -7.74 -10.19 11.67
CA ASP A 48 -9.18 -10.01 11.82
C ASP A 48 -9.89 -10.06 10.44
N VAL A 49 -9.31 -9.43 9.41
CA VAL A 49 -9.83 -9.51 8.04
C VAL A 49 -9.77 -10.95 7.51
N ARG A 50 -8.66 -11.66 7.71
CA ARG A 50 -8.52 -13.06 7.32
C ARG A 50 -9.52 -13.97 8.00
N ALA A 51 -9.86 -13.72 9.27
CA ALA A 51 -10.87 -14.50 9.98
C ALA A 51 -12.28 -14.36 9.37
N ILE A 52 -12.59 -13.20 8.79
CA ILE A 52 -13.87 -12.94 8.12
C ILE A 52 -13.88 -13.52 6.69
N VAL A 53 -12.80 -13.31 5.95
CA VAL A 53 -12.70 -13.68 4.52
C VAL A 53 -12.44 -15.17 4.33
N GLY A 54 -11.70 -15.80 5.24
CA GLY A 54 -11.25 -17.18 5.14
C GLY A 54 -9.98 -17.33 4.29
N GLU A 55 -9.76 -18.56 3.80
CA GLU A 55 -8.60 -18.88 2.98
C GLU A 55 -8.65 -18.17 1.61
N THR A 56 -7.52 -17.59 1.21
CA THR A 56 -7.33 -16.93 -0.09
C THR A 56 -6.33 -17.70 -0.94
N GLY A 57 -6.53 -17.74 -2.26
CA GLY A 57 -5.58 -18.34 -3.21
C GLY A 57 -4.37 -17.46 -3.55
N PHE A 58 -4.14 -16.41 -2.78
CA PHE A 58 -3.10 -15.41 -3.00
C PHE A 58 -2.61 -14.85 -1.66
N ARG A 59 -1.40 -14.29 -1.65
CA ARG A 59 -0.77 -13.74 -0.45
C ARG A 59 -0.94 -12.23 -0.41
N PHE A 60 -1.44 -11.74 0.72
CA PHE A 60 -1.58 -10.32 0.97
C PHE A 60 -1.12 -9.96 2.39
N ARG A 61 -1.01 -8.67 2.66
CA ARG A 61 -0.90 -8.11 4.01
C ARG A 61 -1.72 -6.84 4.04
N MET A 62 -2.49 -6.66 5.12
CA MET A 62 -3.22 -5.44 5.37
C MET A 62 -2.83 -4.78 6.68
N THR A 63 -2.84 -3.46 6.70
CA THR A 63 -2.70 -2.70 7.95
C THR A 63 -3.69 -1.56 7.94
N HIS A 64 -4.31 -1.29 9.10
CA HIS A 64 -5.22 -0.18 9.28
C HIS A 64 -4.52 1.01 9.96
N ARG A 65 -4.92 2.22 9.58
CA ARG A 65 -4.40 3.49 10.09
C ARG A 65 -5.52 4.43 10.52
N ASP A 66 -5.16 5.56 11.11
CA ASP A 66 -6.10 6.64 11.39
C ASP A 66 -6.30 7.49 10.13
N ASP A 67 -7.56 7.71 9.71
CA ASP A 67 -7.90 8.46 8.50
C ASP A 67 -7.57 9.96 8.59
N ARG A 68 -7.27 10.45 9.79
CA ARG A 68 -6.88 11.84 10.03
C ARG A 68 -5.37 12.06 10.01
N ASP A 69 -4.58 11.00 9.94
CA ASP A 69 -3.12 11.14 9.94
C ASP A 69 -2.59 11.60 8.57
N LYS A 70 -1.52 12.40 8.59
CA LYS A 70 -0.90 12.91 7.35
C LYS A 70 -0.43 11.77 6.45
N LEU A 71 0.07 10.70 7.05
CA LEU A 71 0.68 9.58 6.35
C LEU A 71 -0.35 8.79 5.52
N THR A 72 -1.59 8.65 6.00
CA THR A 72 -2.71 8.03 5.26
C THR A 72 -3.10 8.87 4.05
N ASN A 73 -3.11 10.20 4.21
CA ASN A 73 -3.33 11.12 3.09
C ASN A 73 -2.19 11.02 2.06
N ASP A 74 -0.94 11.06 2.51
CA ASP A 74 0.24 10.93 1.63
C ASP A 74 0.26 9.58 0.89
N LEU A 75 -0.10 8.48 1.58
CA LEU A 75 -0.26 7.15 0.99
C LEU A 75 -1.31 7.17 -0.12
N SER A 76 -2.47 7.77 0.14
CA SER A 76 -3.56 7.88 -0.83
C SER A 76 -3.16 8.74 -2.02
N GLU A 77 -2.42 9.83 -1.78
CA GLU A 77 -1.91 10.68 -2.86
C GLU A 77 -0.87 9.98 -3.74
N LEU A 78 0.08 9.27 -3.13
CA LEU A 78 1.10 8.52 -3.85
C LEU A 78 0.48 7.34 -4.58
N LEU A 79 -0.16 6.42 -3.86
CA LEU A 79 -0.68 5.18 -4.46
C LEU A 79 -1.85 5.45 -5.42
N GLY A 80 -2.56 6.57 -5.27
CA GLY A 80 -3.59 7.02 -6.20
C GLY A 80 -3.04 7.59 -7.52
N ASP A 81 -1.77 8.00 -7.57
CA ASP A 81 -1.10 8.34 -8.83
C ASP A 81 -0.44 7.10 -9.45
N ILE A 82 -0.98 6.66 -10.59
CA ILE A 82 -0.56 5.41 -11.24
C ILE A 82 0.95 5.35 -11.52
N THR A 83 1.57 6.46 -11.91
CA THR A 83 3.00 6.48 -12.24
C THR A 83 3.85 6.25 -10.99
N SER A 84 3.57 6.94 -9.89
CA SER A 84 4.32 6.75 -8.66
C SER A 84 4.07 5.37 -8.06
N ARG A 85 2.84 4.86 -8.09
CA ARG A 85 2.53 3.48 -7.67
C ARG A 85 3.39 2.47 -8.42
N LEU A 86 3.42 2.53 -9.76
CA LEU A 86 4.21 1.60 -10.59
C LEU A 86 5.72 1.72 -10.33
N LEU A 87 6.23 2.93 -10.10
CA LEU A 87 7.64 3.14 -9.72
C LEU A 87 7.96 2.49 -8.37
N LEU A 88 7.10 2.68 -7.37
CA LEU A 88 7.24 2.12 -6.03
C LEU A 88 7.14 0.59 -6.06
N GLU A 89 6.16 0.03 -6.75
CA GLU A 89 5.98 -1.42 -6.93
C GLU A 89 7.20 -2.05 -7.60
N LYS A 90 7.74 -1.42 -8.64
CA LYS A 90 8.97 -1.88 -9.29
C LYS A 90 10.18 -1.82 -8.35
N HIS A 91 10.33 -0.73 -7.59
CA HIS A 91 11.43 -0.56 -6.65
C HIS A 91 11.37 -1.59 -5.51
N PHE A 92 10.23 -1.68 -4.84
CA PHE A 92 10.04 -2.55 -3.68
C PHE A 92 9.87 -4.02 -4.07
N GLY A 93 9.42 -4.34 -5.28
CA GLY A 93 9.42 -5.71 -5.78
C GLY A 93 10.84 -6.30 -5.88
N VAL A 94 11.84 -5.49 -6.22
CA VAL A 94 13.25 -5.91 -6.15
C VAL A 94 13.67 -6.21 -4.71
N MET A 95 13.23 -5.39 -3.76
CA MET A 95 13.50 -5.60 -2.33
C MET A 95 12.84 -6.87 -1.78
N ALA A 96 11.63 -7.18 -2.23
CA ALA A 96 10.92 -8.39 -1.84
C ALA A 96 11.42 -9.66 -2.53
N GLY A 97 12.11 -9.52 -3.67
CA GLY A 97 12.52 -10.65 -4.51
C GLY A 97 11.39 -11.22 -5.37
N GLU A 98 10.22 -10.58 -5.36
CA GLU A 98 9.00 -10.97 -6.08
C GLU A 98 8.20 -9.73 -6.49
N PRO A 99 7.34 -9.80 -7.53
CA PRO A 99 6.41 -8.73 -7.82
C PRO A 99 5.59 -8.35 -6.59
N LEU A 100 5.41 -7.04 -6.39
CA LEU A 100 4.62 -6.50 -5.30
C LEU A 100 3.65 -5.46 -5.82
N TYR A 101 2.47 -5.46 -5.24
CA TYR A 101 1.38 -4.57 -5.59
C TYR A 101 0.90 -3.85 -4.35
N PHE A 102 0.83 -2.53 -4.45
CA PHE A 102 0.32 -1.69 -3.38
C PHE A 102 -1.07 -1.20 -3.72
N SER A 103 -1.93 -1.14 -2.73
CA SER A 103 -3.24 -0.54 -2.87
C SER A 103 -3.68 0.07 -1.55
N THR A 104 -4.60 1.01 -1.65
CA THR A 104 -5.38 1.49 -0.51
C THR A 104 -6.77 0.87 -0.62
N ILE A 105 -7.23 0.22 0.44
CA ILE A 105 -8.62 -0.23 0.55
C ILE A 105 -9.24 0.47 1.75
N CYS A 106 -10.50 0.92 1.62
CA CYS A 106 -11.07 2.00 2.44
C CYS A 106 -10.14 3.23 2.57
N CYS A 107 -10.51 4.22 3.37
CA CYS A 107 -9.73 5.46 3.50
C CYS A 107 -8.41 5.28 4.25
N SER A 108 -8.25 4.18 4.98
CA SER A 108 -7.23 4.03 6.02
C SER A 108 -6.50 2.68 6.00
N SER A 109 -6.86 1.75 5.12
CA SER A 109 -6.14 0.48 5.03
C SER A 109 -5.16 0.48 3.88
N HIS A 110 -3.93 0.06 4.17
CA HIS A 110 -2.92 -0.25 3.18
C HIS A 110 -2.93 -1.75 2.91
N LEU A 111 -2.86 -2.11 1.62
CA LEU A 111 -2.80 -3.47 1.12
C LEU A 111 -1.49 -3.66 0.35
N THR A 112 -0.75 -4.71 0.70
CA THR A 112 0.38 -5.24 -0.07
C THR A 112 0.01 -6.65 -0.55
N ALA A 113 0.20 -6.95 -1.84
CA ALA A 113 -0.10 -8.26 -2.41
C ALA A 113 0.99 -8.75 -3.37
N ASP A 114 1.03 -10.06 -3.62
CA ASP A 114 1.93 -10.73 -4.59
C ASP A 114 1.54 -10.45 -6.06
N ARG A 115 0.32 -9.97 -6.30
CA ARG A 115 -0.20 -9.66 -7.63
C ARG A 115 -1.25 -8.55 -7.62
N GLU A 116 -1.56 -8.03 -8.80
CA GLU A 116 -2.75 -7.20 -9.00
C GLU A 116 -4.00 -8.05 -8.74
N LEU A 117 -4.82 -7.61 -7.78
CA LEU A 117 -6.02 -8.32 -7.38
C LEU A 117 -7.18 -7.99 -8.30
N THR A 118 -8.03 -8.98 -8.57
CA THR A 118 -9.30 -8.74 -9.28
C THR A 118 -10.36 -8.14 -8.36
N LEU A 119 -11.49 -7.71 -8.94
CA LEU A 119 -12.63 -7.22 -8.17
C LEU A 119 -13.16 -8.30 -7.21
N GLU A 120 -13.23 -9.56 -7.67
CA GLU A 120 -13.70 -10.71 -6.90
C GLU A 120 -12.79 -11.00 -5.70
N GLU A 121 -11.51 -10.70 -5.83
CA GLU A 121 -10.50 -10.90 -4.79
C GLU A 121 -10.47 -9.74 -3.79
N VAL A 122 -10.57 -8.49 -4.25
CA VAL A 122 -10.47 -7.32 -3.37
C VAL A 122 -11.80 -6.97 -2.67
N LEU A 123 -12.96 -7.25 -3.29
CA LEU A 123 -14.26 -6.88 -2.71
C LEU A 123 -14.55 -7.55 -1.36
N PRO A 124 -14.26 -8.85 -1.14
CA PRO A 124 -14.38 -9.47 0.18
C PRO A 124 -13.46 -8.82 1.21
N LEU A 125 -12.21 -8.50 0.84
CA LEU A 125 -11.27 -7.81 1.71
C LEU A 125 -11.81 -6.43 2.14
N GLN A 126 -12.32 -5.64 1.18
CA GLN A 126 -12.91 -4.33 1.43
C GLN A 126 -14.12 -4.42 2.37
N ARG A 127 -15.00 -5.41 2.17
CA ARG A 127 -16.18 -5.60 3.03
C ARG A 127 -15.79 -5.96 4.46
N ALA A 128 -14.84 -6.88 4.61
CA ALA A 128 -14.33 -7.27 5.93
C ALA A 128 -13.64 -6.10 6.65
N ALA A 129 -12.79 -5.35 5.93
CA ALA A 129 -12.12 -4.17 6.46
C ALA A 129 -13.11 -3.11 6.98
N VAL A 130 -14.18 -2.84 6.22
CA VAL A 130 -15.22 -1.87 6.60
C VAL A 130 -16.03 -2.37 7.80
N SER A 131 -16.34 -3.66 7.90
CA SER A 131 -17.08 -4.21 9.06
C SER A 131 -16.30 -4.19 10.37
N LEU A 132 -15.00 -3.88 10.34
CA LEU A 132 -14.16 -3.75 11.53
C LEU A 132 -14.02 -2.30 12.03
N GLN A 133 -14.65 -1.33 11.37
CA GLN A 133 -14.57 0.11 11.68
C GLN A 133 -15.58 0.60 12.73
N ASP A 134 -16.09 -0.31 13.58
CA ASP A 134 -17.07 0.01 14.63
C ASP A 134 -16.57 1.05 15.65
#